data_AF-A0A5J5AR19-F1
#
_entry.id   AF-A0A5J5AR19-F1
#
_cell.length_a   1.000
_cell.length_b   1.000
_cell.length_c   1.000
_cell.angle_alpha   90.00
_cell.angle_beta   90.00
_cell.angle_gamma   90.00
#
_symmetry.space_group_name_H-M   'P 1'
#
loop_
_entity.id
_entity.type
_entity.pdbx_description
1 polymer ?
#
loop_
_entity_poly.entity_id
_entity_poly.type
_entity_poly.pdbx_seq_one_letter_code
_entity_poly.pdbx_strand_id
1 'polypeptide(L)'
;MAINFYPPCPEPELTYGLPGHTDPNALTILLQDLDVSGLQVLKDDKWVAVKPHPNAFVINIGDQLQALSNGKYKSIWHRALVNADKARMSVASFFCPCDDVIIKPSEELTSDESPAIYRSFTYAEYYKKFWSRNLDQEHCLELFKT
;
A
#
# COMPACT_ATOMS: atom_id res chain seq x y z
N MET A 1 -8.95 -8.69 5.03
CA MET A 1 -9.62 -7.47 5.53
C MET A 1 -8.98 -7.10 6.86
N ALA A 2 -8.83 -5.81 7.15
CA ALA A 2 -8.39 -5.28 8.42
C ALA A 2 -9.38 -4.22 8.93
N ILE A 3 -9.69 -4.27 10.22
CA ILE A 3 -10.47 -3.24 10.92
C ILE A 3 -9.49 -2.56 11.87
N ASN A 4 -9.19 -1.30 11.60
CA ASN A 4 -8.18 -0.55 12.36
C ASN A 4 -8.88 0.40 13.32
N PHE A 5 -8.49 0.35 14.59
CA PHE A 5 -8.88 1.30 15.62
C PHE A 5 -7.64 2.04 16.13
N TYR A 6 -7.62 3.34 15.95
CA TYR A 6 -6.53 4.22 16.35
C TYR A 6 -7.00 5.05 17.54
N PRO A 7 -6.62 4.72 18.79
CA PRO A 7 -7.03 5.49 19.96
C PRO A 7 -6.38 6.89 19.96
N PRO A 8 -6.92 7.84 20.76
CA PRO A 8 -6.25 9.10 21.01
C PRO A 8 -4.86 8.87 21.60
N CYS A 9 -3.87 9.63 21.15
CA CYS A 9 -2.48 9.55 21.57
C CYS A 9 -2.03 10.90 22.15
N PRO A 10 -1.54 10.95 23.40
CA PRO A 10 -1.15 12.22 24.03
C PRO A 10 0.05 12.90 23.36
N GLU A 11 0.90 12.13 22.68
CA GLU A 11 2.10 12.61 21.99
C GLU A 11 2.07 12.13 20.52
N PRO A 12 1.13 12.62 19.69
CA PRO A 12 0.88 12.08 18.37
C PRO A 12 2.02 12.33 17.38
N GLU A 13 2.90 13.29 17.66
CA GLU A 13 4.09 13.60 16.85
C GLU A 13 5.23 12.58 17.05
N LEU A 14 5.17 11.76 18.10
CA LEU A 14 6.21 10.78 18.43
C LEU A 14 5.91 9.38 17.88
N THR A 15 4.73 9.15 17.31
CA THR A 15 4.33 7.82 16.84
C THR A 15 3.39 7.88 15.63
N TYR A 16 3.19 6.71 15.02
CA TYR A 16 2.20 6.51 13.97
C TYR A 16 1.15 5.53 14.44
N GLY A 17 -0.07 5.68 13.93
CA GLY A 17 -1.08 4.62 14.04
C GLY A 17 -0.69 3.42 13.18
N LEU A 18 -0.16 3.68 11.99
CA LEU A 18 0.44 2.69 11.10
C LEU A 18 1.63 3.34 10.38
N PRO A 19 2.86 2.81 10.52
CA PRO A 19 4.04 3.35 9.84
C PRO A 19 3.89 3.40 8.32
N GLY A 20 4.76 4.17 7.67
CA GLY A 20 4.83 4.22 6.21
C GLY A 20 5.09 2.83 5.63
N HIS A 21 4.27 2.42 4.66
CA HIS A 21 4.42 1.16 3.93
C HIS A 21 3.75 1.25 2.54
N THR A 22 3.99 0.24 1.72
CA THR A 22 3.20 -0.06 0.51
C THR A 22 2.36 -1.31 0.73
N ASP A 23 1.28 -1.43 -0.05
CA ASP A 23 0.35 -2.55 0.08
C ASP A 23 0.86 -3.77 -0.71
N PRO A 24 1.03 -4.96 -0.09
CA PRO A 24 1.55 -6.13 -0.80
C PRO A 24 0.54 -6.76 -1.77
N ASN A 25 -0.71 -6.32 -1.76
CA ASN A 25 -1.82 -6.87 -2.54
C ASN A 25 -1.91 -6.22 -3.95
N ALA A 26 -2.99 -6.48 -4.70
CA ALA A 26 -3.22 -5.82 -5.99
C ALA A 26 -3.97 -4.50 -5.85
N LEU A 27 -5.02 -4.48 -5.01
CA LEU A 27 -5.86 -3.32 -4.77
C LEU A 27 -6.36 -3.29 -3.32
N THR A 28 -6.29 -2.13 -2.69
CA THR A 28 -6.91 -1.87 -1.38
C THR A 28 -8.13 -0.97 -1.55
N ILE A 29 -9.24 -1.35 -0.93
CA ILE A 29 -10.46 -0.55 -0.81
C ILE A 29 -10.62 -0.14 0.65
N LEU A 30 -10.53 1.16 0.92
CA LEU A 30 -10.51 1.70 2.26
C LEU A 30 -11.76 2.54 2.53
N LEU A 31 -12.51 2.17 3.55
CA LEU A 31 -13.51 3.01 4.20
C LEU A 31 -12.86 3.78 5.34
N GLN A 32 -12.94 5.11 5.28
CA GLN A 32 -12.41 6.00 6.32
C GLN A 32 -13.52 6.50 7.25
N ASP A 33 -13.17 6.76 8.51
CA ASP A 33 -13.93 7.63 9.40
C ASP A 33 -14.13 9.01 8.73
N LEU A 34 -15.37 9.52 8.74
CA LEU A 34 -15.72 10.81 8.13
C LEU A 34 -15.33 12.00 9.01
N ASP A 35 -15.25 11.82 10.32
CA ASP A 35 -14.97 12.90 11.27
C ASP A 35 -13.48 13.04 11.56
N VAL A 36 -12.70 11.95 11.44
CA VAL A 36 -11.29 11.91 11.84
C VAL A 36 -10.38 11.51 10.68
N SER A 37 -9.62 12.49 10.17
CA SER A 37 -8.56 12.24 9.19
C SER A 37 -7.36 11.54 9.83
N GLY A 38 -6.53 10.91 9.00
CA GLY A 38 -5.32 10.24 9.48
C GLY A 38 -4.52 9.55 8.39
N LEU A 39 -5.14 9.21 7.26
CA LEU A 39 -4.42 8.67 6.11
C LEU A 39 -3.57 9.77 5.47
N GLN A 40 -2.28 9.47 5.25
CA GLN A 40 -1.41 10.25 4.40
C GLN A 40 -0.79 9.36 3.32
N VAL A 41 -0.61 9.93 2.13
CA VAL A 41 0.09 9.31 1.01
C VAL A 41 1.33 10.12 0.66
N LEU A 42 2.41 9.46 0.25
CA LEU A 42 3.62 10.12 -0.20
C LEU A 42 3.48 10.47 -1.68
N LYS A 43 3.56 11.75 -2.00
CA LYS A 43 3.52 12.27 -3.37
C LYS A 43 4.59 13.34 -3.52
N ASP A 44 5.45 13.20 -4.53
CA ASP A 44 6.54 14.14 -4.81
C ASP A 44 7.39 14.43 -3.55
N ASP A 45 7.78 13.36 -2.86
CA ASP A 45 8.53 13.36 -1.59
C ASP A 45 7.87 14.11 -0.42
N LYS A 46 6.56 14.35 -0.52
CA LYS A 46 5.77 15.04 0.50
C LYS A 46 4.60 14.19 0.95
N TRP A 47 4.41 14.12 2.26
CA TRP A 47 3.22 13.48 2.84
C TRP A 47 2.00 14.39 2.66
N VAL A 48 1.00 13.87 1.96
CA VAL A 48 -0.26 14.58 1.66
C VAL A 48 -1.40 13.88 2.37
N ALA A 49 -2.19 14.64 3.12
CA ALA A 49 -3.38 14.12 3.81
C ALA A 49 -4.51 13.80 2.83
N VAL A 50 -5.11 12.62 2.98
CA VAL A 50 -6.30 12.22 2.24
C VAL A 50 -7.53 12.54 3.08
N LYS A 51 -8.30 13.55 2.65
CA LYS A 51 -9.51 13.97 3.36
C LYS A 51 -10.62 12.94 3.15
N PRO A 52 -11.23 12.43 4.24
CA PRO A 52 -12.43 11.61 4.12
C PRO A 52 -13.53 12.34 3.35
N HIS A 53 -14.23 11.64 2.48
CA HIS A 53 -15.36 12.17 1.73
C HIS A 53 -16.59 11.31 1.99
N PRO A 54 -17.78 11.91 2.26
CA PRO A 54 -19.01 11.16 2.44
C PRO A 54 -19.30 10.25 1.25
N ASN A 55 -19.79 9.04 1.52
CA ASN A 55 -20.18 8.05 0.50
C ASN A 55 -19.05 7.67 -0.48
N ALA A 56 -17.80 7.77 -0.05
CA ALA A 56 -16.65 7.42 -0.88
C ALA A 56 -15.76 6.36 -0.22
N PHE A 57 -15.10 5.58 -1.07
CA PHE A 57 -13.96 4.75 -0.69
C PHE A 57 -12.68 5.36 -1.24
N VAL A 58 -11.58 5.16 -0.53
CA VAL A 58 -10.24 5.39 -1.09
C VAL A 58 -9.78 4.09 -1.73
N ILE A 59 -9.35 4.17 -2.98
CA ILE A 59 -8.78 3.04 -3.72
C ILE A 59 -7.27 3.25 -3.80
N ASN A 60 -6.50 2.28 -3.31
CA ASN A 60 -5.05 2.28 -3.40
C ASN A 60 -4.56 1.13 -4.28
N ILE A 61 -3.51 1.39 -5.05
CA ILE A 61 -2.83 0.40 -5.88
C ILE A 61 -1.75 -0.27 -5.04
N GLY A 62 -1.73 -1.60 -5.05
CA GLY A 62 -0.70 -2.37 -4.37
C GLY A 62 0.41 -2.85 -5.31
N ASP A 63 1.43 -3.45 -4.70
CA ASP A 63 2.68 -3.85 -5.32
C ASP A 63 2.47 -4.82 -6.49
N GLN A 64 1.47 -5.70 -6.40
CA GLN A 64 1.21 -6.70 -7.44
C GLN A 64 0.72 -6.04 -8.73
N LEU A 65 -0.12 -5.01 -8.63
CA LEU A 65 -0.61 -4.30 -9.80
C LEU A 65 0.47 -3.39 -10.41
N GLN A 66 1.39 -2.86 -9.59
CA GLN A 66 2.60 -2.21 -10.10
C GLN A 66 3.47 -3.20 -10.90
N ALA A 67 3.68 -4.41 -10.40
CA ALA A 67 4.46 -5.44 -11.08
C ALA A 67 3.83 -5.85 -12.44
N LEU A 68 2.53 -6.15 -12.43
CA LEU A 68 1.77 -6.55 -13.62
C LEU A 68 1.77 -5.46 -14.71
N SER A 69 1.71 -4.19 -14.29
CA SER A 69 1.70 -3.04 -15.19
C SER A 69 3.09 -2.58 -15.64
N ASN A 70 4.13 -3.37 -15.37
CA ASN A 70 5.54 -3.02 -15.63
C ASN A 70 5.92 -1.63 -15.07
N GLY A 71 5.41 -1.29 -13.89
CA GLY A 71 5.67 0.00 -13.25
C GLY A 71 4.87 1.19 -13.79
N LYS A 72 3.92 1.00 -14.71
CA LYS A 72 3.05 2.07 -15.22
C LYS A 72 2.11 2.60 -14.13
N TYR A 73 1.56 1.70 -13.33
CA TYR A 73 0.87 2.07 -12.09
C TYR A 73 1.85 2.00 -10.92
N LYS A 74 1.68 2.92 -9.97
CA LYS A 74 2.57 3.04 -8.82
C LYS A 74 1.83 2.65 -7.54
N SER A 75 2.39 1.68 -6.84
CA SER A 75 2.13 1.38 -5.44
C SER A 75 2.79 2.48 -4.62
N ILE A 76 1.98 3.26 -3.92
CA ILE A 76 2.44 4.45 -3.21
C ILE A 76 2.61 4.17 -1.73
N TRP A 77 3.66 4.78 -1.18
CA TRP A 77 3.87 4.83 0.26
C TRP A 77 2.72 5.57 0.92
N HIS A 78 2.17 4.97 1.97
CA HIS A 78 1.09 5.55 2.75
C HIS A 78 1.27 5.22 4.24
N ARG A 79 0.73 6.06 5.11
CA ARG A 79 0.79 5.91 6.57
C ARG A 79 -0.51 6.35 7.22
N ALA A 80 -0.75 5.91 8.46
CA ALA A 80 -1.85 6.40 9.28
C ALA A 80 -1.32 7.14 10.51
N LEU A 81 -1.73 8.40 10.66
CA LEU A 81 -1.46 9.21 11.84
C LEU A 81 -2.48 8.96 12.95
N VAL A 82 -2.05 9.22 14.18
CA VAL A 82 -2.90 9.34 15.37
C VAL A 82 -3.06 10.81 15.73
N ASN A 83 -3.99 11.13 16.62
CA ASN A 83 -4.22 12.47 17.15
C ASN A 83 -4.53 12.38 18.65
N ALA A 84 -4.47 13.50 19.38
CA ALA A 84 -4.70 13.51 20.83
C ALA A 84 -6.18 13.58 21.24
N ASP A 85 -7.07 13.94 20.33
CA ASP A 85 -8.42 14.38 20.67
C ASP A 85 -9.47 13.27 20.54
N LYS A 86 -9.44 12.51 19.42
CA LYS A 86 -10.51 11.58 19.06
C LYS A 86 -9.96 10.30 18.43
N ALA A 87 -10.54 9.17 18.80
CA ALA A 87 -10.25 7.89 18.17
C ALA A 87 -10.66 7.92 16.69
N ARG A 88 -9.91 7.21 15.85
CA ARG A 88 -10.21 7.03 14.42
C ARG A 88 -10.44 5.56 14.12
N MET A 89 -11.41 5.27 13.26
CA MET A 89 -11.60 3.93 12.70
C MET A 89 -11.40 3.90 11.18
N SER A 90 -11.01 2.74 10.65
CA SER A 90 -11.08 2.48 9.22
C SER A 90 -11.21 1.00 8.93
N VAL A 91 -11.83 0.67 7.80
CA VAL A 91 -11.95 -0.72 7.32
C VAL A 91 -11.25 -0.82 5.97
N ALA A 92 -10.21 -1.65 5.90
CA ALA A 92 -9.47 -1.93 4.68
C ALA A 92 -9.80 -3.34 4.17
N SER A 93 -10.28 -3.41 2.93
CA SER A 93 -10.43 -4.67 2.20
C SER A 93 -9.31 -4.79 1.17
N PHE A 94 -8.74 -5.98 1.04
CA PHE A 94 -7.57 -6.23 0.21
C PHE A 94 -7.92 -7.26 -0.85
N PHE A 95 -7.69 -6.92 -2.11
CA PHE A 95 -7.78 -7.84 -3.24
C PHE A 95 -6.40 -8.45 -3.48
N CYS A 96 -6.22 -9.67 -3.00
CA CYS A 96 -4.97 -10.40 -3.11
C CYS A 96 -5.04 -11.41 -4.28
N PRO A 97 -3.93 -11.62 -5.01
CA PRO A 97 -3.82 -12.76 -5.92
C PRO A 97 -3.81 -14.10 -5.17
N CYS A 98 -4.02 -15.21 -5.88
CA CYS A 98 -3.78 -16.55 -5.34
C CYS A 98 -2.29 -16.79 -5.11
N ASP A 99 -1.93 -17.54 -4.07
CA ASP A 99 -0.55 -17.80 -3.66
C ASP A 99 0.34 -18.39 -4.77
N ASP A 100 -0.22 -19.26 -5.60
CA ASP A 100 0.45 -19.97 -6.69
C ASP A 100 0.49 -19.20 -8.01
N VAL A 101 -0.23 -18.07 -8.11
CA VAL A 101 -0.25 -17.30 -9.35
C VAL A 101 1.12 -16.69 -9.64
N ILE A 102 1.55 -16.77 -10.89
CA ILE A 102 2.77 -16.12 -11.36
C ILE A 102 2.45 -14.66 -11.67
N ILE A 103 3.13 -13.76 -10.96
CA ILE A 103 3.13 -12.33 -11.22
C ILE A 103 4.31 -12.03 -12.14
N LYS A 104 4.00 -11.45 -13.31
CA LYS A 104 4.99 -10.98 -14.28
C LYS A 104 4.44 -9.76 -15.03
N PRO A 105 5.29 -8.85 -15.51
CA PRO A 105 4.86 -7.80 -16.44
C PRO A 105 4.08 -8.37 -17.63
N SER A 106 2.98 -7.70 -18.02
CA SER A 106 2.21 -8.09 -19.21
C SER A 106 3.08 -8.01 -20.46
N GLU A 107 2.96 -9.01 -21.34
CA GLU A 107 3.71 -9.06 -22.62
C GLU A 107 3.39 -7.86 -23.51
N GLU A 108 2.16 -7.33 -23.43
CA GLU A 108 1.73 -6.11 -24.15
C GLU A 108 2.37 -4.82 -23.60
N LEU A 109 2.96 -4.87 -22.41
CA LEU A 109 3.61 -3.74 -21.74
C LEU A 109 5.14 -3.88 -21.70
N THR A 110 5.69 -4.85 -22.42
CA THR A 110 7.13 -5.12 -22.51
C THR A 110 7.56 -5.22 -23.96
N SER A 111 8.72 -4.67 -24.28
CA SER A 111 9.36 -4.76 -25.60
C SER A 111 10.88 -4.62 -25.47
N ASP A 112 11.63 -4.73 -26.56
CA ASP A 112 13.08 -4.50 -26.55
C ASP A 112 13.44 -3.06 -26.13
N GLU A 113 12.56 -2.09 -26.44
CA GLU A 113 12.70 -0.68 -26.06
C GLU A 113 12.20 -0.39 -24.64
N SER A 114 11.34 -1.26 -24.09
CA SER A 114 10.80 -1.17 -22.74
C SER A 114 10.86 -2.55 -22.07
N PRO A 115 12.04 -2.97 -21.60
CA PRO A 115 12.21 -4.29 -21.02
C PRO A 115 11.39 -4.45 -19.73
N ALA A 116 11.16 -5.70 -19.35
CA ALA A 116 10.53 -6.03 -18.07
C ALA A 116 11.37 -5.44 -16.93
N ILE A 117 10.77 -4.61 -16.07
CA ILE A 117 11.41 -4.07 -14.86
C ILE A 117 11.48 -5.13 -13.77
N TYR A 118 10.50 -6.02 -13.74
CA TYR A 118 10.33 -7.04 -12.70
C TYR A 118 10.49 -8.44 -13.30
N ARG A 119 11.22 -9.32 -12.58
CA ARG A 119 11.26 -10.74 -12.93
C ARG A 119 9.93 -11.41 -12.61
N SER A 120 9.74 -12.63 -13.10
CA SER A 120 8.60 -13.46 -12.69
C SER A 120 8.80 -14.01 -11.27
N PHE A 121 7.72 -14.04 -10.48
CA PHE A 121 7.68 -14.61 -9.14
C PHE A 121 6.26 -15.08 -8.79
N THR A 122 6.10 -15.94 -7.80
CA THR A 122 4.77 -16.28 -7.28
C THR A 122 4.33 -15.31 -6.19
N TYR A 123 3.03 -15.12 -6.00
CA TYR A 123 2.54 -14.30 -4.89
C TYR A 123 3.01 -14.82 -3.53
N ALA A 124 3.07 -16.15 -3.34
CA ALA A 124 3.63 -16.76 -2.12
C ALA A 124 5.11 -16.40 -1.89
N GLU A 125 5.92 -16.37 -2.95
CA GLU A 125 7.33 -15.95 -2.87
C GLU A 125 7.43 -14.50 -2.40
N TYR A 126 6.65 -13.62 -3.01
CA TYR A 126 6.56 -12.20 -2.63
C TYR A 126 6.14 -12.03 -1.17
N TYR A 127 5.04 -12.67 -0.80
CA TYR A 127 4.43 -12.54 0.51
C TYR A 127 5.37 -13.03 1.62
N LYS A 128 6.08 -14.15 1.39
CA LYS A 128 7.11 -14.65 2.31
C LYS A 128 8.24 -13.64 2.51
N LYS A 129 8.68 -12.96 1.44
CA LYS A 129 9.71 -11.92 1.53
C LYS A 129 9.20 -10.69 2.27
N PHE A 130 7.98 -10.24 1.96
CA PHE A 130 7.34 -9.11 2.64
C PHE A 130 7.30 -9.30 4.17
N TRP A 131 6.86 -10.46 4.66
CA TRP A 131 6.77 -10.75 6.10
C TRP A 131 8.11 -11.04 6.78
N SER A 132 9.18 -11.26 6.03
CA SER A 132 10.53 -11.40 6.61
C SER A 132 11.19 -10.05 6.95
N ARG A 133 10.47 -8.94 6.74
CA ARG A 133 10.99 -7.57 6.78
C ARG A 133 10.07 -6.68 7.62
N ASN A 134 10.61 -5.54 8.07
CA ASN A 134 9.79 -4.50 8.70
C ASN A 134 9.09 -3.66 7.63
N LEU A 135 7.91 -3.14 7.96
CA LEU A 135 7.05 -2.36 7.05
C LEU A 135 7.68 -1.03 6.58
N ASP A 136 8.58 -0.46 7.38
CA ASP A 136 9.25 0.82 7.15
C ASP A 136 10.58 0.70 6.37
N GLN A 137 10.98 -0.52 5.97
CA GLN A 137 12.15 -0.76 5.14
C GLN A 137 11.83 -0.56 3.65
N GLU A 138 12.86 -0.44 2.80
CA GLU A 138 12.75 -0.27 1.35
C GLU A 138 11.62 -1.10 0.69
N HIS A 139 10.94 -0.51 -0.29
CA HIS A 139 9.80 -1.08 -1.00
C HIS A 139 10.05 -2.55 -1.40
N CYS A 140 9.24 -3.50 -0.92
CA CYS A 140 9.59 -4.93 -1.04
C CYS A 140 9.72 -5.42 -2.49
N LEU A 141 8.92 -4.87 -3.39
CA LEU A 141 8.99 -5.13 -4.83
C LEU A 141 10.34 -4.82 -5.48
N GLU A 142 11.19 -3.97 -4.88
CA GLU A 142 12.53 -3.68 -5.40
C GLU A 142 13.41 -4.94 -5.44
N LEU A 143 13.18 -5.90 -4.54
CA LEU A 143 13.87 -7.20 -4.51
C LEU A 143 13.50 -8.13 -5.67
N PHE A 144 12.52 -7.73 -6.49
CA PHE A 144 11.98 -8.50 -7.60
C PHE A 144 12.23 -7.80 -8.95
N LYS A 145 13.07 -6.77 -8.98
CA LYS A 145 13.54 -6.20 -10.25
C LYS A 145 14.46 -7.16 -11.00
N THR A 146 14.47 -7.07 -12.34
CA THR A 146 15.39 -7.78 -13.23
C THR A 146 16.81 -7.22 -13.16
#